data_AF-A0A925FQB5-F1
#
_entry.id   AF-A0A925FQB5-F1
#
_cell.length_a   1.000
_cell.length_b   1.000
_cell.length_c   1.000
_cell.angle_alpha   90.00
_cell.angle_beta   90.00
_cell.angle_gamma   90.00
#
_symmetry.space_group_name_H-M   'P 1'
#
loop_
_entity.id
_entity.type
_entity.pdbx_description
1 polymer ?
#
loop_
_entity_poly.entity_id
_entity_poly.type
_entity_poly.pdbx_seq_one_letter_code
_entity_poly.pdbx_strand_id
1 'polypeptide(L)'
;MNNEPAIVWMKAPFLRLLPAFAAGIIFHFYLKPNPQLLWIAFAIAIMFLIAVPGLRSWWHFRRGWLTGIFVQILLFAMGGLTLSFRDLSNDPLCISTIYRSEYRIAALIQEPLSKKKGSWKTTATITLSGQNGMPTETKGRVLLYFDKSISTEGIGYGSQIYFSQKLEPILSAGNPGAFDFKRYNFFQGIYFQVFLKANQFLILPERKTKLLPRMLFDIRDKTIAILRKFIQGNREAGLAEALLLGYKDDLDKELVQSYSNTGVVHVIAISGLHLGLIYWLLGLILKPVERMPGGKIVKTIFVITGLWIFALLAGAGPSVLRSALMLTFVVCGENF
;
A
#
# COMPACT_ATOMS: atom_id res chain seq x y z
N MET A 1 -48.22 13.76 6.46
CA MET A 1 -46.78 14.07 6.53
C MET A 1 -46.12 13.44 5.32
N ASN A 2 -45.68 14.29 4.38
CA ASN A 2 -45.12 13.85 3.10
C ASN A 2 -43.77 13.16 3.33
N ASN A 3 -43.69 11.88 2.96
CA ASN A 3 -42.43 11.16 2.81
C ASN A 3 -41.75 11.66 1.54
N GLU A 4 -41.07 12.81 1.61
CA GLU A 4 -40.09 13.13 0.58
C GLU A 4 -38.97 12.08 0.61
N PRO A 5 -38.54 11.54 -0.54
CA PRO A 5 -37.43 10.60 -0.57
C PRO A 5 -36.20 11.31 -0.02
N ALA A 6 -35.74 10.91 1.17
CA ALA A 6 -34.54 11.45 1.78
C ALA A 6 -33.42 11.45 0.74
N ILE A 7 -33.01 12.65 0.33
CA ILE A 7 -32.06 12.89 -0.72
C ILE A 7 -30.82 12.04 -0.42
N VAL A 8 -30.27 11.33 -1.42
CA VAL A 8 -29.17 10.36 -1.26
C VAL A 8 -28.01 10.91 -0.38
N TRP A 9 -27.75 12.21 -0.47
CA TRP A 9 -26.75 12.93 0.31
C TRP A 9 -27.00 12.97 1.83
N MET A 10 -28.25 12.83 2.29
CA MET A 10 -28.59 12.75 3.73
C MET A 10 -28.32 11.35 4.30
N LYS A 11 -28.45 10.30 3.47
CA LYS A 11 -28.15 8.91 3.87
C LYS A 11 -26.64 8.62 3.83
N ALA A 12 -25.90 9.31 2.98
CA ALA A 12 -24.45 9.14 2.81
C ALA A 12 -23.73 10.51 2.83
N PRO A 13 -23.56 11.14 3.99
CA PRO A 13 -22.95 12.47 4.09
C PRO A 13 -21.52 12.54 3.52
N PHE A 14 -20.74 11.46 3.65
CA PHE A 14 -19.39 11.36 3.06
C PHE A 14 -19.38 11.35 1.53
N LEU A 15 -20.48 10.95 0.88
CA LEU A 15 -20.58 10.98 -0.58
C LEU A 15 -20.45 12.42 -1.10
N ARG A 16 -20.92 13.42 -0.34
CA ARG A 16 -20.82 14.84 -0.68
C ARG A 16 -19.38 15.37 -0.69
N LEU A 17 -18.50 14.74 0.09
CA LEU A 17 -17.10 15.15 0.27
C LEU A 17 -16.18 14.53 -0.79
N LEU A 18 -16.57 13.37 -1.32
CA LEU A 18 -15.79 12.59 -2.26
C LEU A 18 -15.49 13.32 -3.59
N PRO A 19 -16.43 14.06 -4.22
CA PRO A 19 -16.18 14.74 -5.49
C PRO A 19 -15.05 15.77 -5.42
N ALA A 20 -14.95 16.55 -4.34
CA ALA A 20 -13.88 17.54 -4.21
C ALA A 20 -12.51 16.88 -4.07
N PHE A 21 -12.41 15.83 -3.26
CA PHE A 21 -11.18 15.05 -3.12
C PHE A 21 -10.77 14.41 -4.44
N ALA A 22 -11.71 13.77 -5.16
CA ALA A 22 -11.47 13.18 -6.47
C ALA A 22 -11.07 14.24 -7.51
N ALA A 23 -11.74 15.40 -7.52
CA ALA A 23 -11.40 16.51 -8.40
C ALA A 23 -9.97 17.01 -8.13
N GLY A 24 -9.53 17.08 -6.87
CA GLY A 24 -8.15 17.43 -6.52
C GLY A 24 -7.11 16.45 -7.09
N ILE A 25 -7.39 15.15 -7.01
CA ILE A 25 -6.54 14.11 -7.60
C ILE A 25 -6.47 14.26 -9.12
N ILE A 26 -7.62 14.40 -9.78
CA ILE A 26 -7.72 14.54 -11.25
C ILE A 26 -7.00 15.82 -11.71
N PHE A 27 -7.24 16.93 -11.02
CA PHE A 27 -6.61 18.21 -11.30
C PHE A 27 -5.08 18.11 -11.24
N HIS A 28 -4.55 17.51 -10.17
CA HIS A 28 -3.10 17.32 -10.05
C HIS A 28 -2.55 16.35 -11.09
N PHE A 29 -3.31 15.30 -11.43
CA PHE A 29 -2.89 14.31 -12.42
C PHE A 29 -2.65 14.91 -13.81
N TYR A 30 -3.55 15.80 -14.27
CA TYR A 30 -3.46 16.37 -15.63
C TYR A 30 -2.64 17.65 -15.68
N LEU A 31 -2.82 18.57 -14.72
CA LEU A 31 -2.21 19.90 -14.80
C LEU A 31 -0.87 20.00 -14.06
N LYS A 32 -0.52 19.01 -13.24
CA LYS A 32 0.71 18.98 -12.44
C LYS A 32 1.06 20.35 -11.81
N PRO A 33 0.12 20.98 -11.09
CA PRO A 33 0.34 22.30 -10.51
C PRO A 33 1.48 22.24 -9.50
N ASN A 34 2.15 23.38 -9.26
CA ASN A 34 3.16 23.49 -8.21
C ASN A 34 2.55 23.07 -6.85
N PRO A 35 3.13 22.07 -6.15
CA PRO A 35 2.61 21.59 -4.86
C PRO A 35 2.48 22.68 -3.80
N GLN A 36 3.29 23.73 -3.87
CA GLN A 36 3.23 24.87 -2.94
C GLN A 36 1.87 25.58 -2.97
N LEU A 37 1.23 25.70 -4.15
CA LEU A 37 -0.09 26.32 -4.27
C LEU A 37 -1.16 25.50 -3.53
N LEU A 38 -1.06 24.17 -3.60
CA LEU A 38 -1.98 23.28 -2.88
C LEU A 38 -1.78 23.38 -1.36
N TRP A 39 -0.54 23.53 -0.90
CA TRP A 39 -0.24 23.77 0.51
C TRP A 39 -0.81 25.08 1.04
N ILE A 40 -0.68 26.15 0.25
CA ILE A 40 -1.25 27.46 0.61
C ILE A 40 -2.78 27.33 0.73
N ALA A 41 -3.44 26.71 -0.25
CA ALA A 41 -4.88 26.47 -0.19
C ALA A 41 -5.29 25.62 1.03
N PHE A 42 -4.53 24.57 1.34
CA PHE A 42 -4.73 23.70 2.50
C PHE A 42 -4.61 24.48 3.82
N ALA A 43 -3.56 25.29 3.97
CA ALA A 43 -3.31 26.10 5.16
C ALA A 43 -4.38 27.18 5.38
N ILE A 44 -4.79 27.88 4.32
CA ILE A 44 -5.86 28.89 4.38
C ILE A 44 -7.18 28.22 4.81
N ALA A 45 -7.49 27.05 4.27
CA ALA A 45 -8.71 26.34 4.63
C ALA A 45 -8.72 25.86 6.09
N ILE A 46 -7.60 25.32 6.59
CA ILE A 46 -7.47 24.94 8.00
C ILE A 46 -7.59 26.16 8.92
N MET A 47 -6.87 27.24 8.61
CA MET A 47 -6.89 28.46 9.41
C MET A 47 -8.32 29.00 9.54
N PHE A 48 -9.07 29.01 8.44
CA PHE A 48 -10.48 29.40 8.46
C PHE A 48 -11.32 28.46 9.33
N LEU A 49 -11.19 27.15 9.17
CA LEU A 49 -11.99 26.17 9.92
C LEU A 49 -11.70 26.18 11.42
N ILE A 50 -10.47 26.51 11.84
CA ILE A 50 -10.10 26.68 13.25
C ILE A 50 -10.67 27.99 13.83
N ALA A 51 -10.69 29.06 13.03
CA ALA A 51 -11.18 30.37 13.47
C ALA A 51 -12.72 30.39 13.64
N VAL A 52 -13.46 29.69 12.78
CA VAL A 52 -14.93 29.75 12.71
C VAL A 52 -15.65 29.42 14.04
N PRO A 53 -15.29 28.36 14.78
CA PRO A 53 -15.91 28.05 16.07
C PRO A 53 -15.80 29.18 17.13
N GLY A 54 -14.84 30.10 16.99
CA GLY A 54 -14.67 31.25 17.87
C GLY A 54 -15.57 32.46 17.53
N LEU A 55 -16.29 32.42 16.40
CA LEU A 55 -17.20 33.50 16.00
C LEU A 55 -18.59 33.38 16.66
N ARG A 56 -19.27 34.52 16.80
CA ARG A 56 -20.60 34.62 17.43
C ARG A 56 -21.64 33.74 16.70
N SER A 57 -22.56 33.14 17.47
CA SER A 57 -23.56 32.16 16.98
C SER A 57 -24.41 32.61 15.76
N TRP A 58 -24.68 33.92 15.63
CA TRP A 58 -25.36 34.52 14.47
C TRP A 58 -24.61 34.29 13.14
N TRP A 59 -23.28 34.19 13.18
CA TRP A 59 -22.44 33.96 12.02
C TRP A 59 -22.61 32.53 11.47
N HIS A 60 -22.74 31.53 12.34
CA HIS A 60 -22.99 30.14 11.94
C HIS A 60 -24.33 29.99 11.21
N PHE A 61 -25.37 30.70 11.67
CA PHE A 61 -26.70 30.65 11.07
C PHE A 61 -26.76 31.32 9.69
N ARG A 62 -26.11 32.48 9.52
CA ARG A 62 -26.16 33.24 8.24
C ARG A 62 -25.11 32.82 7.22
N ARG A 63 -23.95 32.32 7.66
CA ARG A 63 -22.76 32.07 6.81
C ARG A 63 -22.22 30.63 6.88
N GLY A 64 -23.01 29.68 7.38
CA GLY A 64 -22.64 28.26 7.41
C GLY A 64 -22.35 27.62 6.04
N TRP A 65 -22.71 28.25 4.93
CA TRP A 65 -22.29 27.80 3.60
C TRP A 65 -20.79 27.99 3.35
N LEU A 66 -20.15 28.99 3.97
CA LEU A 66 -18.71 29.25 3.85
C LEU A 66 -17.89 28.10 4.45
N THR A 67 -18.30 27.56 5.61
CA THR A 67 -17.62 26.40 6.19
C THR A 67 -17.66 25.20 5.24
N GLY A 68 -18.78 24.99 4.56
CA GLY A 68 -18.91 23.98 3.51
C GLY A 68 -17.91 24.18 2.37
N ILE A 69 -17.75 25.41 1.87
CA ILE A 69 -16.78 25.72 0.81
C ILE A 69 -15.34 25.44 1.26
N PHE A 70 -14.96 25.89 2.45
CA PHE A 70 -13.60 25.68 2.96
C PHE A 70 -13.30 24.19 3.24
N VAL A 71 -14.29 23.40 3.66
CA VAL A 71 -14.14 21.94 3.73
C VAL A 71 -13.89 21.34 2.33
N GLN A 72 -14.60 21.80 1.30
CA GLN A 72 -14.38 21.29 -0.07
C GLN A 72 -13.00 21.72 -0.60
N ILE A 73 -12.53 22.94 -0.33
CA ILE A 73 -11.18 23.40 -0.69
C ILE A 73 -10.13 22.55 0.02
N LEU A 74 -10.32 22.29 1.31
CA LEU A 74 -9.43 21.44 2.10
C LEU A 74 -9.30 20.05 1.48
N LEU A 75 -10.44 19.43 1.13
CA LEU A 75 -10.47 18.09 0.53
C LEU A 75 -9.87 18.08 -0.88
N PHE A 76 -10.12 19.10 -1.69
CA PHE A 76 -9.52 19.26 -3.00
C PHE A 76 -7.98 19.38 -2.90
N ALA A 77 -7.50 20.25 -2.02
CA ALA A 77 -6.07 20.42 -1.77
C ALA A 77 -5.44 19.12 -1.25
N MET A 78 -6.09 18.45 -0.30
CA MET A 78 -5.64 17.15 0.22
C MET A 78 -5.57 16.09 -0.89
N GLY A 79 -6.57 16.02 -1.77
CA GLY A 79 -6.56 15.13 -2.94
C GLY A 79 -5.35 15.36 -3.85
N GLY A 80 -5.10 16.61 -4.24
CA GLY A 80 -3.95 16.95 -5.06
C GLY A 80 -2.60 16.68 -4.37
N LEU A 81 -2.49 17.03 -3.08
CA LEU A 81 -1.27 16.80 -2.29
C LEU A 81 -0.94 15.31 -2.15
N THR A 82 -1.94 14.43 -1.96
CA THR A 82 -1.70 12.98 -1.89
C THR A 82 -1.06 12.42 -3.16
N LEU A 83 -1.40 12.97 -4.33
CA LEU A 83 -0.79 12.58 -5.58
C LEU A 83 0.61 13.19 -5.71
N SER A 84 0.78 14.45 -5.35
CA SER A 84 2.06 15.14 -5.37
C SER A 84 3.13 14.44 -4.52
N PHE A 85 2.76 13.91 -3.36
CA PHE A 85 3.69 13.19 -2.49
C PHE A 85 4.11 11.82 -3.05
N ARG A 86 3.29 11.22 -3.91
CA ARG A 86 3.55 9.93 -4.52
C ARG A 86 4.27 10.05 -5.85
N ASP A 87 4.14 11.18 -6.53
CA ASP A 87 4.84 11.44 -7.78
C ASP A 87 6.31 11.76 -7.50
N LEU A 88 7.18 10.75 -7.66
CA LEU A 88 8.62 10.96 -7.56
C LEU A 88 9.23 11.64 -8.79
N SER A 89 8.47 11.89 -9.87
CA SER A 89 9.03 12.43 -11.12
C SER A 89 9.66 13.81 -10.96
N ASN A 90 9.19 14.59 -9.99
CA ASN A 90 9.71 15.92 -9.70
C ASN A 90 10.92 15.91 -8.75
N ASP A 91 11.30 14.74 -8.22
CA ASP A 91 12.44 14.61 -7.31
C ASP A 91 13.73 14.48 -8.12
N PRO A 92 14.74 15.34 -7.89
CA PRO A 92 16.01 15.26 -8.63
C PRO A 92 16.76 13.93 -8.38
N LEU A 93 16.48 13.24 -7.28
CA LEU A 93 17.04 11.92 -6.97
C LEU A 93 16.27 10.77 -7.63
N CYS A 94 15.21 11.05 -8.39
CA CYS A 94 14.42 10.03 -9.03
C CYS A 94 15.23 9.24 -10.06
N ILE A 95 15.12 7.91 -10.00
CA ILE A 95 15.77 7.01 -10.94
C ILE A 95 15.49 7.35 -12.41
N SER A 96 14.27 7.79 -12.73
CA SER A 96 13.88 8.18 -14.09
C SER A 96 14.63 9.40 -14.61
N THR A 97 15.14 10.25 -13.70
CA THR A 97 15.89 11.47 -14.03
C THR A 97 17.40 11.23 -14.04
N ILE A 98 17.91 10.41 -13.10
CA ILE A 98 19.36 10.17 -12.95
C ILE A 98 19.88 9.11 -13.92
N TYR A 99 19.11 8.04 -14.16
CA TYR A 99 19.64 6.87 -14.86
C TYR A 99 20.00 7.17 -16.32
N ARG A 100 21.27 6.91 -16.67
CA ARG A 100 21.82 6.88 -18.04
C ARG A 100 22.39 5.48 -18.31
N SER A 101 22.44 5.05 -19.56
CA SER A 101 22.68 3.65 -19.96
C SER A 101 24.04 3.03 -19.55
N GLU A 102 24.92 3.75 -18.85
CA GLU A 102 26.30 3.34 -18.55
C GLU A 102 26.59 3.11 -17.05
N TYR A 103 25.58 3.17 -16.18
CA TYR A 103 25.80 2.97 -14.74
C TYR A 103 25.93 1.50 -14.36
N ARG A 104 26.83 1.20 -13.42
CA ARG A 104 26.79 -0.05 -12.65
C ARG A 104 25.79 0.11 -11.50
N ILE A 105 25.02 -0.93 -11.24
CA ILE A 105 23.83 -0.85 -10.40
C ILE A 105 24.00 -1.79 -9.20
N ALA A 106 23.89 -1.23 -8.01
CA ALA A 106 23.70 -1.99 -6.78
C ALA A 106 22.22 -1.93 -6.39
N ALA A 107 21.54 -3.05 -6.36
CA ALA A 107 20.13 -3.17 -6.04
C ALA A 107 19.94 -3.83 -4.66
N LEU A 108 19.26 -3.14 -3.75
CA LEU A 108 18.87 -3.65 -2.44
C LEU A 108 17.44 -4.19 -2.49
N ILE A 109 17.27 -5.49 -2.28
CA ILE A 109 15.97 -6.16 -2.34
C ILE A 109 15.05 -5.67 -1.22
N GLN A 110 13.85 -5.21 -1.59
CA GLN A 110 12.83 -4.67 -0.68
C GLN A 110 11.68 -5.65 -0.40
N GLU A 111 11.49 -6.64 -1.26
CA GLU A 111 10.43 -7.65 -1.12
C GLU A 111 11.03 -9.04 -1.37
N PRO A 112 10.58 -10.09 -0.65
CA PRO A 112 11.02 -11.45 -0.94
C PRO A 112 10.65 -11.86 -2.37
N LEU A 113 11.36 -12.87 -2.89
CA LEU A 113 11.12 -13.37 -4.25
C LEU A 113 9.71 -13.96 -4.38
N SER A 114 8.95 -13.45 -5.34
CA SER A 114 7.64 -13.97 -5.73
C SER A 114 7.75 -14.83 -6.99
N LYS A 115 7.17 -16.02 -6.96
CA LYS A 115 7.21 -16.97 -8.07
C LYS A 115 6.27 -16.53 -9.21
N LYS A 116 6.77 -16.56 -10.45
CA LYS A 116 5.97 -16.40 -11.68
C LYS A 116 6.16 -17.61 -12.60
N LYS A 117 5.37 -17.66 -13.70
CA LYS A 117 5.29 -18.85 -14.59
C LYS A 117 6.67 -19.28 -15.13
N GLY A 118 7.59 -18.33 -15.35
CA GLY A 118 8.94 -18.60 -15.87
C GLY A 118 10.04 -17.74 -15.26
N SER A 119 9.78 -17.05 -14.15
CA SER A 119 10.75 -16.14 -13.53
C SER A 119 10.47 -15.97 -12.04
N TRP A 120 11.47 -15.51 -11.29
CA TRP A 120 11.28 -14.94 -9.98
C TRP A 120 11.17 -13.42 -10.09
N LYS A 121 10.26 -12.81 -9.34
CA LYS A 121 10.03 -11.37 -9.35
C LYS A 121 10.32 -10.79 -7.98
N THR A 122 11.01 -9.66 -7.93
CA THR A 122 11.13 -8.85 -6.71
C THR A 122 11.21 -7.36 -7.07
N THR A 123 11.07 -6.49 -6.06
CA THR A 123 11.34 -5.07 -6.16
C THR A 123 12.59 -4.72 -5.38
N ALA A 124 13.40 -3.82 -5.94
CA ALA A 124 14.61 -3.34 -5.30
C ALA A 124 14.73 -1.82 -5.40
N THR A 125 15.33 -1.21 -4.38
CA THR A 125 15.87 0.15 -4.49
C THR A 125 17.27 0.08 -5.05
N ILE A 126 17.69 1.08 -5.81
CA ILE A 126 18.99 1.04 -6.47
C ILE A 126 19.88 2.21 -6.10
N THR A 127 21.16 1.90 -5.99
CA THR A 127 22.26 2.84 -5.87
C THR A 127 23.06 2.75 -7.17
N LEU A 128 23.20 3.88 -7.85
CA LEU A 128 23.94 3.97 -9.11
C LEU A 128 25.38 4.32 -8.81
N SER A 129 26.33 3.61 -9.42
CA SER A 129 27.74 3.98 -9.42
C SER A 129 28.15 4.30 -10.85
N GLY A 130 28.49 5.58 -11.10
CA GLY A 130 28.96 6.05 -12.41
C GLY A 130 30.43 5.75 -12.65
N GLN A 131 30.96 6.21 -13.79
CA GLN A 131 32.38 6.04 -14.13
C GLN A 131 33.32 6.63 -13.07
N ASN A 132 32.88 7.64 -12.31
CA ASN A 132 33.65 8.26 -11.22
C ASN A 132 33.59 7.49 -9.87
N GLY A 133 32.99 6.30 -9.84
CA GLY A 133 33.00 5.38 -8.69
C GLY A 133 32.16 5.79 -7.47
N MET A 134 31.76 7.07 -7.32
CA MET A 134 30.93 7.49 -6.19
C MET A 134 29.49 6.97 -6.30
N PRO A 135 29.02 6.19 -5.31
CA PRO A 135 27.65 5.68 -5.30
C PRO A 135 26.67 6.83 -5.02
N THR A 136 25.72 7.03 -5.92
CA THR A 136 24.60 7.96 -5.75
C THR A 136 23.35 7.15 -5.39
N GLU A 137 22.80 7.40 -4.20
CA GLU A 137 21.51 6.80 -3.82
C GLU A 137 20.38 7.43 -4.64
N THR A 138 19.54 6.60 -5.23
CA THR A 138 18.40 7.06 -6.01
C THR A 138 17.10 6.81 -5.26
N LYS A 139 16.10 7.63 -5.56
CA LYS A 139 14.72 7.43 -5.12
C LYS A 139 13.92 6.73 -6.22
N GLY A 140 13.13 5.76 -5.80
CA GLY A 140 12.36 4.90 -6.69
C GLY A 140 12.77 3.44 -6.57
N ARG A 141 11.95 2.58 -7.16
CA ARG A 141 12.10 1.14 -7.16
C ARG A 141 12.29 0.64 -8.59
N VAL A 142 12.92 -0.51 -8.73
CA VAL A 142 13.10 -1.24 -9.98
C VAL A 142 12.51 -2.63 -9.83
N LEU A 143 11.89 -3.11 -10.89
CA LEU A 143 11.38 -4.46 -10.98
C LEU A 143 12.48 -5.40 -11.44
N LEU A 144 12.89 -6.32 -10.58
CA LEU A 144 13.89 -7.33 -10.92
C LEU A 144 13.18 -8.64 -11.27
N TYR A 145 13.57 -9.20 -12.41
CA TYR A 145 13.19 -10.54 -12.82
C TYR A 145 14.43 -11.41 -12.88
N PHE A 146 14.40 -12.56 -12.22
CA PHE A 146 15.43 -13.58 -12.33
C PHE A 146 14.90 -14.76 -13.14
N ASP A 147 15.75 -15.31 -13.99
CA ASP A 147 15.48 -16.60 -14.62
C ASP A 147 15.18 -17.69 -13.58
N LYS A 148 14.25 -18.60 -13.90
CA LYS A 148 13.84 -19.66 -12.99
C LYS A 148 14.95 -20.68 -12.70
N SER A 149 15.95 -20.80 -13.58
CA SER A 149 17.11 -21.69 -13.43
C SER A 149 18.11 -21.24 -12.35
N ILE A 150 17.99 -20.01 -11.86
CA ILE A 150 18.89 -19.44 -10.86
C ILE A 150 18.59 -20.05 -9.48
N SER A 151 19.65 -20.42 -8.75
CA SER A 151 19.53 -20.73 -7.33
C SER A 151 19.12 -19.47 -6.57
N THR A 152 18.00 -19.55 -5.87
CA THR A 152 17.49 -18.45 -5.03
C THR A 152 18.09 -18.45 -3.63
N GLU A 153 18.98 -19.38 -3.33
CA GLU A 153 19.66 -19.43 -2.03
C GLU A 153 20.49 -18.15 -1.81
N GLY A 154 20.24 -17.47 -0.69
CA GLY A 154 20.89 -16.20 -0.37
C GLY A 154 20.26 -14.96 -1.02
N ILE A 155 19.21 -15.11 -1.83
CA ILE A 155 18.46 -13.99 -2.43
C ILE A 155 17.16 -13.76 -1.63
N GLY A 156 17.23 -12.89 -0.63
CA GLY A 156 16.12 -12.56 0.25
C GLY A 156 15.95 -11.06 0.47
N TYR A 157 15.00 -10.69 1.31
CA TYR A 157 14.85 -9.31 1.76
C TYR A 157 16.16 -8.81 2.37
N GLY A 158 16.68 -7.70 1.86
CA GLY A 158 17.94 -7.12 2.34
C GLY A 158 19.22 -7.64 1.69
N SER A 159 19.14 -8.66 0.84
CA SER A 159 20.25 -9.02 -0.03
C SER A 159 20.54 -7.87 -1.00
N GLN A 160 21.81 -7.65 -1.28
CA GLN A 160 22.26 -6.67 -2.25
C GLN A 160 22.77 -7.39 -3.50
N ILE A 161 22.34 -6.93 -4.67
CA ILE A 161 22.69 -7.53 -5.96
C ILE A 161 23.40 -6.48 -6.80
N TYR A 162 24.53 -6.84 -7.39
CA TYR A 162 25.31 -5.99 -8.27
C TYR A 162 25.21 -6.46 -9.72
N PHE A 163 24.86 -5.58 -10.63
CA PHE A 163 24.72 -5.89 -12.06
C PHE A 163 24.98 -4.66 -12.95
N SER A 164 25.21 -4.87 -14.24
CA SER A 164 25.52 -3.82 -15.23
C SER A 164 24.56 -3.78 -16.43
N GLN A 165 23.52 -4.61 -16.37
CA GLN A 165 22.52 -4.79 -17.41
C GLN A 165 21.67 -3.53 -17.52
N LYS A 166 21.31 -3.18 -18.76
CA LYS A 166 20.49 -2.01 -19.05
C LYS A 166 19.11 -2.17 -18.42
N LEU A 167 18.66 -1.12 -17.74
CA LEU A 167 17.29 -1.03 -17.25
C LEU A 167 16.35 -0.70 -18.40
N GLU A 168 15.32 -1.52 -18.58
CA GLU A 168 14.28 -1.30 -19.59
C GLU A 168 13.12 -0.51 -18.97
N PRO A 169 12.56 0.49 -19.68
CA PRO A 169 11.38 1.19 -19.19
C PRO A 169 10.18 0.25 -19.14
N ILE A 170 9.33 0.39 -18.13
CA ILE A 170 8.08 -0.37 -18.07
C ILE A 170 7.15 0.12 -19.18
N LEU A 171 6.76 -0.80 -20.06
CA LEU A 171 5.85 -0.53 -21.17
C LEU A 171 4.40 -0.86 -20.77
N SER A 172 3.46 -0.15 -21.40
CA SER A 172 2.04 -0.47 -21.32
C SER A 172 1.68 -1.45 -22.43
N ALA A 173 0.65 -2.28 -22.23
CA ALA A 173 0.23 -3.28 -23.21
C ALA A 173 -0.37 -2.68 -24.50
N GLY A 174 -0.59 -1.36 -24.55
CA GLY A 174 -1.03 -0.63 -25.75
C GLY A 174 -2.52 -0.78 -26.09
N ASN A 175 -3.22 -1.73 -25.49
CA ASN A 175 -4.63 -1.98 -25.75
C ASN A 175 -5.54 -0.98 -25.00
N PRO A 176 -6.40 -0.21 -25.72
CA PRO A 176 -7.37 0.68 -25.08
C PRO A 176 -8.30 -0.09 -24.12
N GLY A 177 -8.51 0.44 -22.92
CA GLY A 177 -9.35 -0.18 -21.89
C GLY A 177 -8.70 -1.33 -21.10
N ALA A 178 -7.51 -1.80 -21.49
CA ALA A 178 -6.75 -2.78 -20.70
C ALA A 178 -6.09 -2.13 -19.48
N PHE A 179 -5.66 -2.97 -18.53
CA PHE A 179 -4.94 -2.51 -17.35
C PHE A 179 -3.61 -1.83 -17.74
N ASP A 180 -3.47 -0.56 -17.39
CA ASP A 180 -2.26 0.21 -17.66
C ASP A 180 -1.16 -0.11 -16.63
N PHE A 181 -0.39 -1.16 -16.92
CA PHE A 181 0.70 -1.63 -16.06
C PHE A 181 1.76 -0.56 -15.83
N LYS A 182 2.08 0.26 -16.85
CA LYS A 182 3.05 1.35 -16.73
C LYS A 182 2.59 2.38 -15.71
N ARG A 183 1.34 2.84 -15.82
CA ARG A 183 0.76 3.82 -14.90
C ARG A 183 0.61 3.27 -13.47
N TYR A 184 0.24 1.99 -13.33
CA TYR A 184 0.19 1.35 -12.02
C TYR A 184 1.56 1.36 -11.33
N ASN A 185 2.62 0.93 -12.03
CA ASN A 185 3.97 0.89 -11.48
C ASN A 185 4.53 2.29 -11.20
N PHE A 186 4.22 3.28 -12.05
CA PHE A 186 4.57 4.68 -11.84
C PHE A 186 4.09 5.18 -10.45
N PHE A 187 2.83 4.90 -10.09
CA PHE A 187 2.31 5.27 -8.76
C PHE A 187 2.88 4.45 -7.61
N GLN A 188 3.53 3.32 -7.90
CA GLN A 188 4.35 2.57 -6.94
C GLN A 188 5.80 3.07 -6.88
N GLY A 189 6.15 4.11 -7.63
CA GLY A 189 7.52 4.62 -7.76
C GLY A 189 8.44 3.66 -8.52
N ILE A 190 7.88 2.76 -9.34
CA ILE A 190 8.61 1.79 -10.16
C ILE A 190 8.60 2.27 -11.61
N TYR A 191 9.77 2.55 -12.16
CA TYR A 191 9.91 3.13 -13.50
C TYR A 191 10.52 2.18 -14.52
N PHE A 192 11.42 1.32 -14.04
CA PHE A 192 12.18 0.41 -14.88
C PHE A 192 12.07 -1.03 -14.39
N GLN A 193 12.41 -1.93 -15.29
CA GLN A 193 12.54 -3.35 -15.05
C GLN A 193 13.83 -3.88 -15.66
N VAL A 194 14.31 -5.02 -15.17
CA VAL A 194 15.44 -5.74 -15.75
C VAL A 194 15.28 -7.23 -15.55
N PHE A 195 15.69 -8.00 -16.55
CA PHE A 195 15.75 -9.45 -16.51
C PHE A 195 17.22 -9.90 -16.37
N LEU A 196 17.51 -10.65 -15.31
CA LEU A 196 18.85 -11.10 -14.95
C LEU A 196 18.96 -12.62 -15.08
N LYS A 197 20.00 -13.06 -15.80
CA LYS A 197 20.43 -14.47 -15.90
C LYS A 197 21.53 -14.78 -14.89
N ALA A 198 21.81 -16.07 -14.64
CA ALA A 198 22.74 -16.50 -13.59
C ALA A 198 24.13 -15.80 -13.60
N ASN A 199 24.70 -15.57 -14.78
CA ASN A 199 26.05 -14.98 -14.90
C ASN A 199 26.04 -13.45 -15.07
N GLN A 200 24.91 -12.81 -14.80
CA GLN A 200 24.71 -11.37 -15.06
C GLN A 200 24.70 -10.53 -13.78
N PHE A 201 24.79 -11.17 -12.62
CA PHE A 201 24.76 -10.46 -11.35
C PHE A 201 25.67 -11.13 -10.31
N LEU A 202 26.04 -10.36 -9.30
CA LEU A 202 26.78 -10.82 -8.14
C LEU A 202 25.97 -10.53 -6.88
N ILE A 203 25.88 -11.50 -5.98
CA ILE A 203 25.25 -11.31 -4.67
C ILE A 203 26.32 -10.75 -3.73
N LEU A 204 26.01 -9.62 -3.10
CA LEU A 204 26.84 -8.98 -2.10
C LEU A 204 26.32 -9.31 -0.69
N PRO A 205 27.18 -9.22 0.35
CA PRO A 205 26.75 -9.40 1.73
C PRO A 205 25.57 -8.51 2.09
N GLU A 206 24.69 -8.99 2.96
CA GLU A 206 23.52 -8.22 3.41
C GLU A 206 23.94 -6.87 4.00
N ARG A 207 23.31 -5.80 3.52
CA ARG A 207 23.42 -4.47 4.13
C ARG A 207 22.47 -4.42 5.32
N LYS A 208 22.77 -3.60 6.34
CA LYS A 208 21.83 -3.35 7.45
C LYS A 208 20.48 -2.88 6.89
N THR A 209 19.45 -3.71 7.02
CA THR A 209 18.08 -3.38 6.65
C THR A 209 17.25 -2.94 7.85
N LYS A 210 16.04 -2.46 7.58
CA LYS A 210 15.04 -2.24 8.62
C LYS A 210 14.68 -3.59 9.27
N LEU A 211 14.68 -3.62 10.61
CA LEU A 211 14.43 -4.84 11.39
C LEU A 211 12.97 -5.30 11.28
N LEU A 212 12.02 -4.37 11.34
CA LEU A 212 10.59 -4.70 11.35
C LEU A 212 10.14 -5.48 10.09
N PRO A 213 10.41 -5.03 8.84
CA PRO A 213 10.03 -5.80 7.67
C PRO A 213 10.72 -7.17 7.61
N ARG A 214 11.99 -7.28 8.05
CA ARG A 214 12.70 -8.56 8.14
C ARG A 214 11.96 -9.52 9.05
N MET A 215 11.64 -9.08 10.27
CA MET A 215 10.85 -9.88 11.22
C MET A 215 9.50 -10.30 10.65
N LEU A 216 8.80 -9.39 9.95
CA LEU A 216 7.50 -9.71 9.34
C LEU A 216 7.61 -10.77 8.24
N PHE A 217 8.64 -10.69 7.39
CA PHE A 217 8.90 -11.71 6.37
C PHE A 217 9.31 -13.04 7.00
N ASP A 218 10.19 -13.04 8.00
CA ASP A 218 10.61 -14.25 8.71
C ASP A 218 9.44 -14.96 9.41
N ILE A 219 8.55 -14.20 10.06
CA ILE A 219 7.32 -14.74 10.70
C ILE A 219 6.39 -15.31 9.64
N ARG A 220 6.21 -14.61 8.51
CA ARG A 220 5.38 -15.10 7.41
C ARG A 220 5.93 -16.41 6.85
N ASP A 221 7.23 -16.48 6.56
CA ASP A 221 7.87 -17.67 5.99
C ASP A 221 7.80 -18.86 6.95
N LYS A 222 7.99 -18.63 8.25
CA LYS A 222 7.77 -19.66 9.27
C LYS A 222 6.33 -20.16 9.29
N THR A 223 5.36 -19.25 9.19
CA THR A 223 3.94 -19.61 9.20
C THR A 223 3.55 -20.38 7.94
N ILE A 224 4.05 -19.97 6.78
CA ILE A 224 3.92 -20.71 5.51
C ILE A 224 4.52 -22.12 5.66
N ALA A 225 5.72 -22.25 6.22
CA ALA A 225 6.35 -23.55 6.45
C ALA A 225 5.52 -24.46 7.38
N ILE A 226 4.90 -23.89 8.41
CA ILE A 226 3.97 -24.61 9.29
C ILE A 226 2.72 -25.05 8.52
N LEU A 227 2.08 -24.15 7.75
CA LEU A 227 0.88 -24.48 6.97
C LEU A 227 1.16 -25.61 5.99
N ARG A 228 2.28 -25.57 5.24
CA ARG A 228 2.69 -26.63 4.32
C ARG A 228 3.01 -27.95 5.01
N LYS A 229 3.46 -27.90 6.26
CA LYS A 229 3.73 -29.11 7.05
C LYS A 229 2.45 -29.83 7.49
N PHE A 230 1.40 -29.07 7.84
CA PHE A 230 0.18 -29.64 8.43
C PHE A 230 -0.99 -29.80 7.44
N ILE A 231 -1.03 -29.00 6.36
CA ILE A 231 -2.06 -29.10 5.33
C ILE A 231 -1.56 -29.98 4.21
N GLN A 232 -2.24 -31.10 4.00
CA GLN A 232 -1.91 -32.03 2.93
C GLN A 232 -2.43 -31.48 1.58
N GLY A 233 -1.57 -31.50 0.57
CA GLY A 233 -1.89 -31.06 -0.79
C GLY A 233 -1.47 -29.62 -1.08
N ASN A 234 -0.80 -29.43 -2.23
CA ASN A 234 -0.24 -28.13 -2.62
C ASN A 234 -1.33 -27.09 -2.93
N ARG A 235 -2.48 -27.52 -3.45
CA ARG A 235 -3.59 -26.63 -3.82
C ARG A 235 -4.28 -26.09 -2.56
N GLU A 236 -4.50 -26.96 -1.59
CA GLU A 236 -5.13 -26.71 -0.31
C GLU A 236 -4.24 -25.84 0.57
N ALA A 237 -2.95 -26.15 0.65
CA ALA A 237 -1.97 -25.34 1.35
C ALA A 237 -1.87 -23.92 0.75
N GLY A 238 -1.75 -23.80 -0.58
CA GLY A 238 -1.72 -22.49 -1.26
C GLY A 238 -3.01 -21.67 -1.06
N LEU A 239 -4.17 -22.33 -0.99
CA LEU A 239 -5.43 -21.66 -0.66
C LEU A 239 -5.46 -21.17 0.80
N ALA A 240 -4.98 -21.98 1.74
CA ALA A 240 -4.90 -21.60 3.16
C ALA A 240 -3.90 -20.44 3.38
N GLU A 241 -2.75 -20.47 2.73
CA GLU A 241 -1.77 -19.38 2.71
C GLU A 241 -2.39 -18.06 2.22
N ALA A 242 -3.22 -18.12 1.16
CA ALA A 242 -3.91 -16.95 0.62
C ALA A 242 -4.99 -16.40 1.58
N LEU A 243 -5.78 -17.26 2.21
CA LEU A 243 -6.87 -16.85 3.10
C LEU A 243 -6.38 -16.34 4.45
N LEU A 244 -5.34 -16.97 5.02
CA LEU A 244 -4.86 -16.65 6.37
C LEU A 244 -3.77 -15.56 6.37
N LEU A 245 -2.88 -15.57 5.38
CA LEU A 245 -1.71 -14.69 5.33
C LEU A 245 -1.74 -13.72 4.14
N GLY A 246 -2.71 -13.85 3.24
CA GLY A 246 -2.76 -13.03 2.02
C GLY A 246 -1.68 -13.40 1.02
N TYR A 247 -0.99 -14.53 1.21
CA TYR A 247 0.10 -14.99 0.38
C TYR A 247 -0.44 -15.78 -0.82
N LYS A 248 -0.25 -15.25 -2.03
CA LYS A 248 -0.91 -15.75 -3.24
C LYS A 248 0.03 -16.41 -4.23
N ASP A 249 1.32 -16.52 -3.92
CA ASP A 249 2.32 -16.96 -4.89
C ASP A 249 2.23 -18.46 -5.21
N ASP A 250 1.74 -19.26 -4.27
CA ASP A 250 1.50 -20.70 -4.46
C ASP A 250 0.05 -21.06 -4.80
N LEU A 251 -0.79 -20.05 -5.03
CA LEU A 251 -2.18 -20.27 -5.38
C LEU A 251 -2.28 -20.87 -6.79
N ASP A 252 -2.90 -22.05 -6.88
CA ASP A 252 -3.08 -22.76 -8.15
C ASP A 252 -3.95 -21.96 -9.12
N LYS A 253 -3.49 -21.85 -10.37
CA LYS A 253 -4.14 -21.00 -11.38
C LYS A 253 -5.48 -21.57 -11.86
N GLU A 254 -5.61 -22.89 -11.92
CA GLU A 254 -6.87 -23.53 -12.29
C GLU A 254 -7.91 -23.32 -11.19
N LEU A 255 -7.47 -23.37 -9.93
CA LEU A 255 -8.31 -23.03 -8.77
C LEU A 255 -8.77 -21.57 -8.84
N VAL A 256 -7.86 -20.61 -9.07
CA VAL A 256 -8.24 -19.19 -9.25
C VAL A 256 -9.23 -19.01 -10.39
N GLN A 257 -9.02 -19.70 -11.52
CA GLN A 257 -9.92 -19.60 -12.67
C GLN A 257 -11.30 -20.16 -12.33
N SER A 258 -11.36 -21.29 -11.61
CA SER A 258 -12.62 -21.91 -11.18
C SER A 258 -13.41 -20.97 -10.26
N TYR A 259 -12.74 -20.34 -9.29
CA TYR A 259 -13.37 -19.32 -8.42
C TYR A 259 -13.77 -18.04 -9.17
N SER A 260 -13.05 -17.69 -10.22
CA SER A 260 -13.40 -16.55 -11.07
C SER A 260 -14.65 -16.84 -11.90
N ASN A 261 -14.75 -18.05 -12.46
CA ASN A 261 -15.91 -18.50 -13.22
C ASN A 261 -17.18 -18.56 -12.38
N THR A 262 -17.08 -18.88 -11.09
CA THR A 262 -18.21 -18.86 -10.15
C THR A 262 -18.50 -17.47 -9.56
N GLY A 263 -17.68 -16.46 -9.85
CA GLY A 263 -17.80 -15.10 -9.29
C GLY A 263 -17.34 -14.94 -7.84
N VAL A 264 -16.74 -15.97 -7.24
CA VAL A 264 -16.36 -16.03 -5.81
C VAL A 264 -14.88 -15.71 -5.57
N VAL A 265 -14.13 -15.32 -6.61
CA VAL A 265 -12.69 -15.00 -6.51
C VAL A 265 -12.34 -13.95 -5.44
N HIS A 266 -13.28 -13.04 -5.13
CA HIS A 266 -13.11 -12.01 -4.12
C HIS A 266 -12.97 -12.56 -2.70
N VAL A 267 -13.43 -13.80 -2.43
CA VAL A 267 -13.26 -14.47 -1.13
C VAL A 267 -11.82 -14.89 -0.88
N ILE A 268 -11.05 -15.20 -1.94
CA ILE A 268 -9.63 -15.59 -1.81
C ILE A 268 -8.74 -14.39 -1.44
N ALA A 269 -9.24 -13.16 -1.58
CA ALA A 269 -8.53 -11.98 -1.12
C ALA A 269 -8.93 -11.65 0.32
N ILE A 270 -7.95 -11.40 1.20
CA ILE A 270 -8.21 -10.87 2.54
C ILE A 270 -9.04 -9.59 2.41
N SER A 271 -10.27 -9.68 2.91
CA SER A 271 -11.28 -8.63 2.88
C SER A 271 -11.41 -7.95 4.24
N GLY A 272 -12.19 -6.87 4.31
CA GLY A 272 -12.51 -6.23 5.58
C GLY A 272 -13.26 -7.12 6.55
N LEU A 273 -14.00 -8.11 6.05
CA LEU A 273 -14.69 -9.10 6.88
C LEU A 273 -13.71 -9.97 7.65
N HIS A 274 -12.60 -10.38 7.03
CA HIS A 274 -11.56 -11.16 7.70
C HIS A 274 -11.00 -10.39 8.89
N LEU A 275 -10.75 -9.09 8.70
CA LEU A 275 -10.27 -8.22 9.77
C LEU A 275 -11.34 -7.97 10.86
N GLY A 276 -12.61 -7.90 10.47
CA GLY A 276 -13.74 -7.84 11.39
C GLY A 276 -13.89 -9.10 12.25
N LEU A 277 -13.65 -10.28 11.68
CA LEU A 277 -13.64 -11.54 12.42
C LEU A 277 -12.50 -11.56 13.45
N ILE A 278 -11.31 -11.09 13.08
CA ILE A 278 -10.17 -10.97 14.00
C ILE A 278 -10.50 -9.97 15.12
N TYR A 279 -11.09 -8.83 14.79
CA TYR A 279 -11.57 -7.86 15.79
C TYR A 279 -12.53 -8.51 16.78
N TRP A 280 -13.54 -9.22 16.28
CA TRP A 280 -14.52 -9.92 17.11
C TRP A 280 -13.87 -10.99 18.01
N LEU A 281 -12.97 -11.79 17.45
CA LEU A 281 -12.26 -12.85 18.18
C LEU A 281 -11.35 -12.27 19.28
N LEU A 282 -10.55 -11.25 18.96
CA LEU A 282 -9.71 -10.56 19.95
C LEU A 282 -10.57 -9.92 21.05
N GLY A 283 -11.70 -9.32 20.67
CA GLY A 283 -12.67 -8.76 21.61
C GLY A 283 -13.23 -9.81 22.58
N LEU A 284 -13.50 -11.03 22.10
CA LEU A 284 -14.00 -12.14 22.90
C LEU A 284 -12.91 -12.69 23.85
N ILE A 285 -11.70 -12.92 23.34
CA ILE A 285 -10.57 -13.45 24.13
C ILE A 285 -10.15 -12.47 25.22
N LEU A 286 -10.13 -11.17 24.92
CA LEU A 286 -9.72 -10.12 25.87
C LEU A 286 -10.87 -9.62 26.74
N LYS A 287 -12.08 -10.17 26.61
CA LYS A 287 -13.24 -9.82 27.45
C LYS A 287 -12.96 -9.93 28.97
N PRO A 288 -12.21 -10.93 29.48
CA PRO A 288 -11.88 -10.99 30.91
C PRO A 288 -11.04 -9.81 31.40
N VAL A 289 -10.22 -9.22 30.53
CA VAL A 289 -9.34 -8.08 30.85
C VAL A 289 -10.17 -6.83 31.21
N GLU A 290 -11.38 -6.68 30.67
CA GLU A 290 -12.28 -5.57 31.00
C GLU A 290 -12.66 -5.52 32.49
N ARG A 291 -12.57 -6.64 33.21
CA ARG A 291 -12.90 -6.73 34.63
C ARG A 291 -11.82 -6.10 35.54
N MET A 292 -10.65 -5.79 35.00
CA MET A 292 -9.57 -5.14 35.72
C MET A 292 -9.73 -3.61 35.72
N PRO A 293 -9.22 -2.88 36.75
CA PRO A 293 -9.20 -1.42 36.72
C PRO A 293 -8.40 -0.92 35.51
N GLY A 294 -9.02 -0.07 34.68
CA GLY A 294 -8.43 0.37 33.39
C GLY A 294 -8.50 -0.67 32.26
N GLY A 295 -9.14 -1.81 32.49
CA GLY A 295 -9.19 -2.95 31.57
C GLY A 295 -9.75 -2.63 30.18
N LYS A 296 -10.66 -1.66 30.07
CA LYS A 296 -11.19 -1.20 28.77
C LYS A 296 -10.11 -0.56 27.89
N ILE A 297 -9.29 0.34 28.46
CA ILE A 297 -8.20 1.00 27.73
C ILE A 297 -7.15 -0.04 27.32
N VAL A 298 -6.81 -0.93 28.26
CA VAL A 298 -5.85 -2.02 28.01
C VAL A 298 -6.35 -2.92 26.87
N LYS A 299 -7.60 -3.37 26.91
CA LYS A 299 -8.23 -4.14 25.83
C LYS A 299 -8.15 -3.39 24.50
N THR A 300 -8.52 -2.11 24.46
CA THR A 300 -8.47 -1.28 23.24
C THR A 300 -7.07 -1.26 22.64
N ILE A 301 -6.04 -1.03 23.45
CA ILE A 301 -4.64 -1.02 22.99
C ILE A 301 -4.25 -2.38 22.42
N PHE A 302 -4.57 -3.48 23.11
CA PHE A 302 -4.25 -4.83 22.64
C PHE A 302 -4.99 -5.20 21.34
N VAL A 303 -6.27 -4.86 21.24
CA VAL A 303 -7.07 -5.11 20.03
C VAL A 303 -6.51 -4.33 18.84
N ILE A 304 -6.29 -3.03 18.98
CA ILE A 304 -5.73 -2.19 17.92
C ILE A 304 -4.34 -2.73 17.51
N THR A 305 -3.48 -3.02 18.48
CA THR A 305 -2.14 -3.56 18.22
C THR A 305 -2.22 -4.90 17.46
N GLY A 306 -3.09 -5.82 17.89
CA GLY A 306 -3.29 -7.11 17.23
C GLY A 306 -3.79 -6.97 15.79
N LEU A 307 -4.74 -6.06 15.54
CA LEU A 307 -5.24 -5.78 14.19
C LEU A 307 -4.16 -5.23 13.27
N TRP A 308 -3.31 -4.32 13.76
CA TRP A 308 -2.21 -3.76 12.97
C TRP A 308 -1.09 -4.78 12.73
N ILE A 309 -0.75 -5.61 13.72
CA ILE A 309 0.21 -6.72 13.52
C ILE A 309 -0.30 -7.65 12.43
N PHE A 310 -1.56 -8.08 12.50
CA PHE A 310 -2.14 -8.93 11.45
C PHE A 310 -2.14 -8.21 10.09
N ALA A 311 -2.55 -6.94 10.03
CA ALA A 311 -2.59 -6.19 8.78
C ALA A 311 -1.22 -6.10 8.11
N LEU A 312 -0.15 -5.92 8.90
CA LEU A 312 1.22 -5.89 8.41
C LEU A 312 1.70 -7.28 7.99
N LEU A 313 1.41 -8.33 8.77
CA LEU A 313 1.72 -9.73 8.42
C LEU A 313 1.00 -10.18 7.14
N ALA A 314 -0.23 -9.70 6.91
CA ALA A 314 -1.01 -9.93 5.70
C ALA A 314 -0.50 -9.15 4.47
N GLY A 315 0.58 -8.36 4.62
CA GLY A 315 1.24 -7.65 3.53
C GLY A 315 0.74 -6.23 3.30
N ALA A 316 0.01 -5.66 4.27
CA ALA A 316 -0.44 -4.26 4.25
C ALA A 316 -1.15 -3.87 2.95
N GLY A 317 -1.92 -4.80 2.37
CA GLY A 317 -2.67 -4.54 1.16
C GLY A 317 -3.66 -3.37 1.33
N PRO A 318 -3.97 -2.58 0.28
CA PRO A 318 -4.83 -1.40 0.41
C PRO A 318 -6.21 -1.67 1.01
N SER A 319 -6.79 -2.86 0.77
CA SER A 319 -8.06 -3.26 1.39
C SER A 319 -7.91 -3.48 2.89
N VAL A 320 -6.85 -4.19 3.31
CA VAL A 320 -6.58 -4.53 4.71
C VAL A 320 -6.27 -3.28 5.54
N LEU A 321 -5.43 -2.39 5.02
CA LEU A 321 -5.09 -1.13 5.69
C LEU A 321 -6.33 -0.25 5.92
N ARG A 322 -7.22 -0.14 4.92
CA ARG A 322 -8.48 0.61 5.10
C ARG A 322 -9.35 0.02 6.20
N SER A 323 -9.49 -1.31 6.22
CA SER A 323 -10.26 -1.99 7.27
C SER A 323 -9.62 -1.83 8.64
N ALA A 324 -8.28 -1.87 8.75
CA ALA A 324 -7.57 -1.67 10.02
C ALA A 324 -7.81 -0.25 10.56
N LEU A 325 -7.74 0.76 9.69
CA LEU A 325 -8.03 2.16 10.03
C LEU A 325 -9.49 2.34 10.46
N MET A 326 -10.45 1.79 9.70
CA MET A 326 -11.88 1.88 10.03
C MET A 326 -12.17 1.23 11.38
N LEU A 327 -11.65 0.02 11.62
CA LEU A 327 -11.81 -0.66 12.91
C LEU A 327 -11.14 0.11 14.04
N THR A 328 -9.97 0.71 13.82
CA THR A 328 -9.32 1.58 14.82
C THR A 328 -10.24 2.71 15.25
N PHE A 329 -10.89 3.40 14.31
CA PHE A 329 -11.87 4.45 14.64
C PHE A 329 -13.08 3.92 15.40
N VAL A 330 -13.60 2.75 15.03
CA VAL A 330 -14.71 2.11 15.75
C VAL A 330 -14.30 1.78 17.18
N VAL A 331 -13.16 1.11 17.39
CA VAL A 331 -12.68 0.74 18.74
C VAL A 331 -12.42 1.98 19.59
N CYS A 332 -11.84 3.04 19.01
CA CYS A 332 -11.64 4.29 19.73
C CYS A 332 -12.98 4.95 20.10
N GLY A 333 -13.93 5.05 19.17
CA GLY A 333 -15.22 5.69 19.42
C GLY A 333 -16.15 4.92 20.37
N GLU A 334 -15.96 3.60 20.51
CA GLU A 334 -16.70 2.81 21.51
C GLU A 334 -16.16 3.00 22.95
N ASN A 335 -14.89 3.42 23.10
CA ASN A 335 -14.19 3.41 24.39
C ASN A 335 -13.74 4.79 24.90
N PHE A 336 -13.84 5.84 24.10
CA PHE A 336 -13.52 7.23 24.43
C PHE A 336 -14.65 8.17 24.04
#